data_AF-A0A371KDB0-F1
#
_entry.id   AF-A0A371KDB0-F1
#
_cell.length_a   1.000
_cell.length_b   1.000
_cell.length_c   1.000
_cell.angle_alpha   90.00
_cell.angle_beta   90.00
_cell.angle_gamma   90.00
#
_symmetry.space_group_name_H-M   'P 1'
#
loop_
_entity.id
_entity.type
_entity.pdbx_description
1 polymer ?
#
loop_
_entity_poly.entity_id
_entity_poly.type
_entity_poly.pdbx_seq_one_letter_code
_entity_poly.pdbx_strand_id
1 'polypeptide(L)'
;MQQFAGGNERFIRRYEYEDSWVIAADVGLSEDEVDVDIVGSTAIVVADTGDRVTETEFELPAGGDADVAVRNGVLTITLTK
;
A
#
# COMPACT_ATOMS: atom_id res chain seq x y z
N MET A 1 6.55 -15.03 6.05
CA MET A 1 6.61 -13.56 6.27
C MET A 1 7.78 -13.02 5.48
N GLN A 2 7.54 -12.19 4.48
CA GLN A 2 8.57 -11.48 3.73
C GLN A 2 8.44 -9.99 4.04
N GLN A 3 9.54 -9.34 4.44
CA GLN A 3 9.59 -7.92 4.79
C GLN A 3 10.48 -7.21 3.78
N PHE A 4 9.95 -6.15 3.18
CA PHE A 4 10.70 -5.29 2.27
C PHE A 4 10.83 -3.91 2.92
N ALA A 5 12.05 -3.39 2.97
CA ALA A 5 12.31 -1.99 3.30
C ALA A 5 12.53 -1.25 1.99
N GLY A 6 11.49 -0.61 1.46
CA GLY A 6 11.62 0.33 0.34
C GLY A 6 12.44 1.54 0.80
N GLY A 7 13.19 2.16 -0.11
CA GLY A 7 14.26 3.14 0.16
C GLY A 7 13.91 4.44 0.90
N ASN A 8 12.73 4.56 1.49
CA ASN A 8 12.31 5.63 2.38
C ASN A 8 11.52 5.04 3.56
N GLU A 9 12.16 4.29 4.46
CA GLU A 9 11.73 3.88 5.83
C GLU A 9 10.27 3.41 6.07
N ARG A 10 9.42 3.23 5.06
CA ARG A 10 8.05 2.71 5.19
C ARG A 10 8.12 1.19 5.27
N PHE A 11 7.69 0.65 6.40
CA PHE A 11 7.67 -0.79 6.63
C PHE A 11 6.53 -1.42 5.84
N ILE A 12 6.85 -2.19 4.79
CA ILE A 12 5.88 -2.97 4.02
C ILE A 12 5.87 -4.41 4.50
N ARG A 13 4.67 -4.94 4.75
CA ARG A 13 4.41 -6.33 5.14
C ARG A 13 3.45 -6.95 4.15
N ARG A 14 3.72 -8.20 3.77
CA ARG A 14 2.86 -8.99 2.88
C ARG A 14 2.42 -10.27 3.58
N TYR A 15 1.12 -10.52 3.49
CA TYR A 15 0.45 -11.70 4.01
C TYR A 15 -0.23 -12.42 2.86
N GLU A 16 -0.16 -13.74 2.90
CA GLU A 16 -0.86 -14.61 1.97
C GLU A 16 -1.92 -15.38 2.74
N TYR A 17 -3.15 -15.28 2.28
CA TYR A 17 -4.29 -16.08 2.74
C TYR A 17 -4.73 -17.02 1.61
N GLU A 18 -5.68 -17.90 1.91
CA GLU A 18 -6.22 -18.86 0.94
C GLU A 18 -6.78 -18.14 -0.29
N ASP A 19 -7.64 -17.14 -0.07
CA ASP A 19 -8.38 -16.44 -1.13
C ASP A 19 -7.89 -15.02 -1.43
N SER A 20 -6.85 -14.55 -0.73
CA SER A 20 -6.36 -13.18 -0.89
C SER A 20 -4.90 -12.98 -0.54
N TRP A 21 -4.37 -11.86 -1.02
CA TRP A 21 -3.15 -11.24 -0.53
C TRP A 21 -3.50 -9.98 0.25
N VAL A 22 -2.78 -9.72 1.33
CA VAL A 22 -2.89 -8.46 2.07
C VAL A 22 -1.50 -7.82 2.16
N ILE A 23 -1.41 -6.58 1.72
CA ILE A 23 -0.24 -5.73 1.83
C ILE A 23 -0.57 -4.66 2.87
N ALA A 24 0.29 -4.52 3.87
CA ALA A 24 0.16 -3.48 4.90
C ALA A 24 1.43 -2.63 4.92
N ALA A 25 1.28 -1.33 4.78
CA ALA A 25 2.36 -0.36 4.81
C ALA A 25 2.09 0.69 5.89
N ASP A 26 3.08 0.91 6.76
CA ASP A 26 3.04 2.05 7.69
C ASP A 26 3.33 3.33 6.90
N VAL A 27 2.31 4.19 6.79
CA VAL A 27 2.40 5.48 6.09
C VAL A 27 2.44 6.65 7.06
N GLY A 28 1.94 6.48 8.29
CA GLY A 28 1.88 7.54 9.31
C GLY A 28 0.96 8.71 8.98
N LEU A 29 0.07 8.55 8.00
CA LEU A 29 -0.80 9.58 7.44
C LEU A 29 -2.28 9.20 7.54
N SER A 30 -3.15 10.21 7.51
CA SER A 30 -4.60 10.00 7.45
C SER A 30 -5.07 9.59 6.04
N GLU A 31 -6.31 9.12 5.95
CA GLU A 31 -6.93 8.73 4.67
C GLU A 31 -7.04 9.90 3.69
N ASP A 32 -7.30 11.12 4.20
CA ASP A 32 -7.42 12.32 3.36
C ASP A 32 -6.07 12.82 2.80
N GLU A 33 -4.95 12.32 3.34
CA GLU A 33 -3.58 12.69 2.93
C GLU A 33 -2.95 11.64 2.02
N VAL A 34 -3.63 10.53 1.74
CA VAL A 34 -3.10 9.40 0.98
C VAL A 34 -4.04 9.03 -0.15
N ASP A 35 -3.53 9.09 -1.37
CA ASP A 35 -4.21 8.60 -2.56
C ASP A 35 -3.47 7.37 -3.10
N VAL A 36 -4.23 6.39 -3.59
CA VAL A 36 -3.67 5.12 -4.08
C VAL A 36 -4.31 4.72 -5.39
N ASP A 37 -3.47 4.65 -6.41
CA ASP A 37 -3.83 4.12 -7.72
C ASP A 37 -3.18 2.76 -7.94
N ILE A 38 -3.91 1.88 -8.61
CA ILE A 38 -3.39 0.57 -9.01
C ILE A 38 -3.41 0.48 -10.53
N VAL A 39 -2.22 0.35 -11.12
CA VAL A 39 -2.02 0.23 -12.56
C VAL A 39 -1.37 -1.11 -12.85
N GLY A 40 -2.17 -2.05 -13.38
CA GLY A 40 -1.72 -3.42 -13.59
C GLY A 40 -1.37 -4.09 -12.26
N SER A 41 -0.09 -4.41 -12.06
CA SER A 41 0.42 -5.02 -10.82
C SER A 41 1.26 -4.04 -9.98
N THR A 42 1.07 -2.74 -10.15
CA THR A 42 1.81 -1.71 -9.41
C THR A 42 0.83 -0.86 -8.60
N ALA A 43 1.08 -0.72 -7.31
CA ALA A 43 0.45 0.30 -6.49
C ALA A 43 1.29 1.58 -6.53
N ILE A 44 0.65 2.69 -6.84
CA ILE A 44 1.23 4.03 -6.80
C ILE A 44 0.59 4.73 -5.61
N VAL A 45 1.39 5.08 -4.61
CA VAL A 45 0.92 5.75 -3.39
C VAL A 45 1.42 7.18 -3.39
N VAL A 46 0.47 8.11 -3.42
CA VAL A 46 0.72 9.54 -3.30
C VAL A 46 0.38 9.97 -1.89
N ALA A 47 1.32 10.62 -1.22
CA ALA A 47 1.16 11.21 0.09
C ALA A 47 1.27 12.73 -0.03
N ASP A 48 0.19 13.44 0.25
CA ASP A 48 0.11 14.90 0.26
C ASP A 48 -0.18 15.40 1.68
N THR A 49 0.79 16.12 2.26
CA THR A 49 0.70 16.71 3.60
C THR A 49 0.44 18.21 3.57
N GLY A 50 0.13 18.78 2.40
CA GLY A 50 0.00 20.22 2.15
C GLY A 50 1.35 20.95 2.01
N ASP A 51 2.34 20.60 2.83
CA ASP A 51 3.70 21.16 2.74
C ASP A 51 4.59 20.41 1.74
N ARG A 52 4.29 19.14 1.51
CA ARG A 52 5.07 18.25 0.65
C ARG A 52 4.19 17.15 0.07
N VAL A 53 4.42 16.89 -1.22
CA VAL A 53 3.89 15.73 -1.94
C VAL A 53 5.03 14.73 -2.16
N THR A 54 4.77 13.46 -1.87
CA THR A 54 5.69 12.35 -2.17
C THR A 54 4.94 11.24 -2.87
N GLU A 55 5.63 10.59 -3.80
CA GLU A 55 5.13 9.43 -4.52
C GLU A 55 6.00 8.22 -4.18
N THR A 56 5.39 7.06 -4.07
CA THR A 56 6.10 5.79 -3.87
C THR A 56 5.35 4.68 -4.57
N GLU A 57 6.07 3.94 -5.41
CA GLU A 57 5.54 2.79 -6.13
C GLU A 57 6.01 1.49 -5.48
N PHE A 58 5.17 0.45 -5.50
CA PHE A 58 5.60 -0.90 -5.20
C PHE A 58 4.81 -1.96 -5.96
N GLU A 59 5.49 -3.08 -6.22
CA GLU A 59 4.91 -4.22 -6.91
C GLU A 59 3.90 -4.94 -6.01
N LEU A 60 2.74 -5.20 -6.60
CA LEU A 60 1.70 -6.02 -6.02
C LEU A 60 1.82 -7.47 -6.53
N PRO A 61 1.42 -8.46 -5.71
CA PRO A 61 1.15 -9.81 -6.18
C PRO A 61 0.20 -9.80 -7.38
N ALA A 62 0.36 -10.77 -8.28
CA ALA A 62 -0.70 -11.06 -9.23
C ALA A 62 -1.98 -11.45 -8.46
N GLY A 63 -3.09 -10.81 -8.80
CA GLY A 63 -4.39 -10.99 -8.18
C GLY A 63 -5.50 -10.35 -9.02
N GLY A 64 -6.73 -10.51 -8.57
CA GLY A 64 -7.93 -9.88 -9.10
C GLY A 64 -8.17 -8.50 -8.48
N ASP A 65 -9.42 -8.23 -8.11
CA ASP A 65 -9.83 -6.91 -7.62
C ASP A 65 -9.06 -6.49 -6.36
N ALA A 66 -8.80 -5.18 -6.28
CA ALA A 66 -8.09 -4.56 -5.17
C ALA A 66 -9.03 -3.71 -4.32
N ASP A 67 -8.95 -3.90 -3.00
CA ASP A 67 -9.58 -3.04 -2.00
C ASP A 67 -8.50 -2.30 -1.22
N VAL A 68 -8.64 -0.99 -1.07
CA VAL A 68 -7.65 -0.12 -0.43
C VAL A 68 -8.29 0.61 0.75
N ALA A 69 -7.59 0.61 1.88
CA ALA A 69 -8.01 1.36 3.05
C ALA A 69 -6.82 1.93 3.81
N VAL A 70 -6.97 3.15 4.32
CA VAL A 70 -6.02 3.74 5.29
C VAL A 70 -6.70 3.84 6.64
N ARG A 71 -6.11 3.22 7.67
CA ARG A 71 -6.65 3.27 9.03
C ARG A 71 -5.51 3.45 10.03
N ASN A 72 -5.62 4.49 10.85
CA ASN A 72 -4.64 4.80 11.91
C ASN A 72 -3.19 4.82 11.41
N GLY A 73 -2.94 5.44 10.24
CA GLY A 73 -1.60 5.53 9.66
C GLY A 73 -1.13 4.27 8.93
N VAL A 74 -1.98 3.25 8.77
CA VAL A 74 -1.64 2.02 8.04
C VAL A 74 -2.44 1.95 6.76
N LEU A 75 -1.74 1.94 5.62
CA LEU A 75 -2.29 1.60 4.33
C LEU A 75 -2.42 0.08 4.22
N THR A 76 -3.60 -0.41 3.90
CA THR A 76 -3.91 -1.81 3.64
C THR A 76 -4.42 -1.95 2.22
N ILE A 77 -3.80 -2.83 1.44
CA ILE A 77 -4.26 -3.23 0.11
C ILE A 77 -4.58 -4.72 0.15
N THR A 78 -5.82 -5.08 -0.15
CA THR A 78 -6.28 -6.46 -0.24
C THR A 78 -6.50 -6.82 -1.70
N LEU A 79 -5.90 -7.91 -2.15
CA LEU A 79 -6.09 -8.44 -3.51
C LEU A 79 -6.77 -9.79 -3.41
N THR A 80 -7.96 -9.93 -3.97
CA THR A 80 -8.60 -11.24 -4.13
C THR A 80 -7.83 -12.09 -5.14
N LYS A 81 -7.73 -13.40 -4.92
CA LYS A 81 -7.08 -14.33 -5.85
C LYS A 81 -8.01 -14.83 -6.95
#